data_AF-A0A1K0J5X1-F1
#
_entry.id   AF-A0A1K0J5X1-F1
#
_cell.length_a   1.000
_cell.length_b   1.000
_cell.length_c   1.000
_cell.angle_alpha   90.00
_cell.angle_beta   90.00
_cell.angle_gamma   90.00
#
_symmetry.space_group_name_H-M   'P 1'
#
loop_
_entity.id
_entity.type
_entity.pdbx_description
1 polymer ?
#
loop_
_entity_poly.entity_id
_entity_poly.type
_entity_poly.pdbx_seq_one_letter_code
_entity_poly.pdbx_strand_id
1 'polypeptide(L)'
;MAEPEFNEVAGRIEGVSRCVLRLVETLAMTGVIDGPRFADGLRTAVRPNCSPAHLEVAARTLQELAASLDDARSWRQSRPEA
;
A
#
# COMPACT_ATOMS: atom_id res chain seq x y z
N MET A 1 -23.71 1.42 14.94
CA MET A 1 -22.37 0.93 15.32
C MET A 1 -21.72 2.01 16.15
N ALA A 2 -21.11 1.63 17.27
CA ALA A 2 -20.49 2.59 18.16
C ALA A 2 -19.14 3.02 17.58
N GLU A 3 -18.79 4.30 17.71
CA GLU A 3 -17.51 4.88 17.26
C GLU A 3 -16.25 4.06 17.67
N PRO A 4 -16.19 3.42 18.85
CA PRO A 4 -15.07 2.54 19.23
C PRO A 4 -14.90 1.32 18.33
N GLU A 5 -16.00 0.71 17.87
CA GLU A 5 -15.95 -0.48 17.00
C GLU A 5 -15.40 -0.14 15.63
N PHE A 6 -15.76 1.04 15.09
CA PHE A 6 -15.23 1.54 13.83
C PHE A 6 -13.72 1.83 13.93
N ASN A 7 -13.29 2.45 15.03
CA ASN A 7 -11.87 2.73 15.28
C ASN A 7 -11.03 1.46 15.42
N GLU A 8 -11.57 0.42 16.05
CA GLU A 8 -10.89 -0.87 16.14
C GLU A 8 -10.70 -1.51 14.76
N VAL A 9 -11.75 -1.54 13.94
CA VAL A 9 -11.67 -2.07 12.57
C VAL A 9 -10.68 -1.27 11.72
N ALA A 10 -10.74 0.07 11.78
CA ALA A 10 -9.80 0.93 11.09
C ALA A 10 -8.35 0.67 11.54
N GLY A 11 -8.12 0.52 12.84
CA GLY A 11 -6.80 0.20 13.39
C GLY A 11 -6.26 -1.16 12.93
N ARG A 12 -7.13 -2.19 12.85
CA ARG A 12 -6.75 -3.51 12.32
C ARG A 12 -6.38 -3.46 10.85
N ILE A 13 -7.18 -2.75 10.04
CA ILE A 13 -6.90 -2.56 8.60
C ILE A 13 -5.56 -1.84 8.43
N GLU A 14 -5.33 -0.76 9.17
CA GLU A 14 -4.07 -0.01 9.13
C GLU A 14 -2.88 -0.89 9.54
N GLY A 15 -3.02 -1.68 10.59
CA GLY A 15 -1.97 -2.61 11.04
C GLY A 15 -1.58 -3.63 9.97
N VAL A 16 -2.58 -4.22 9.29
CA VAL A 16 -2.34 -5.15 8.18
C VAL A 16 -1.68 -4.44 7.00
N SER A 17 -2.17 -3.25 6.64
CA SER A 17 -1.59 -2.42 5.57
C SER A 17 -0.11 -2.14 5.82
N ARG A 18 0.25 -1.70 7.03
CA ARG A 18 1.65 -1.46 7.41
C ARG A 18 2.51 -2.72 7.37
N CYS A 19 1.96 -3.85 7.81
CA CYS A 19 2.67 -5.13 7.75
C CYS A 19 3.00 -5.51 6.30
N VAL A 20 2.04 -5.40 5.38
CA VAL A 20 2.23 -5.66 3.96
C VAL A 20 3.24 -4.69 3.34
N LEU A 21 3.11 -3.39 3.60
CA LEU A 21 4.06 -2.39 3.12
C LEU A 21 5.50 -2.72 3.55
N ARG A 22 5.69 -3.09 4.82
CA ARG A 22 7.01 -3.43 5.36
C ARG A 22 7.59 -4.70 4.73
N LEU A 23 6.74 -5.69 4.46
CA LEU A 23 7.13 -6.90 3.76
C LEU A 23 7.61 -6.59 2.34
N VAL A 24 6.80 -5.85 1.57
CA VAL A 24 7.11 -5.46 0.19
C VAL A 24 8.39 -4.63 0.12
N GLU A 25 8.53 -3.66 1.03
CA GLU A 25 9.75 -2.85 1.17
C GLU A 25 10.98 -3.74 1.36
N THR A 26 10.91 -4.70 2.30
CA THR A 26 12.00 -5.61 2.61
C THR A 26 12.39 -6.47 1.41
N LEU A 27 11.39 -7.07 0.76
CA LEU A 27 11.62 -7.93 -0.42
C LEU A 27 12.16 -7.16 -1.62
N ALA A 28 11.71 -5.92 -1.83
CA ALA A 28 12.21 -5.08 -2.91
C ALA A 28 13.67 -4.66 -2.65
N MET A 29 14.01 -4.34 -1.40
CA MET A 29 15.38 -3.96 -1.02
C MET A 29 16.37 -5.12 -1.11
N THR A 30 15.94 -6.35 -0.89
CA THR A 30 16.77 -7.54 -1.08
C THR A 30 16.80 -8.04 -2.52
N GLY A 31 16.17 -7.31 -3.46
CA GLY A 31 16.12 -7.67 -4.87
C GLY A 31 15.27 -8.90 -5.19
N VAL A 32 14.44 -9.37 -4.25
CA VAL A 32 13.59 -10.56 -4.41
C VAL A 32 12.37 -10.23 -5.28
N ILE A 33 11.85 -9.01 -5.19
CA ILE A 33 10.74 -8.54 -6.02
C ILE A 33 11.07 -7.22 -6.71
N ASP A 34 10.37 -6.97 -7.81
CA ASP A 34 10.32 -5.67 -8.46
C ASP A 34 9.29 -4.78 -7.74
N GLY A 35 9.80 -3.92 -6.83
CA GLY A 35 8.99 -2.98 -6.07
C GLY A 35 8.14 -2.05 -6.94
N PRO A 36 8.72 -1.35 -7.95
CA PRO A 36 7.95 -0.54 -8.89
C PRO A 36 6.81 -1.29 -9.58
N ARG A 37 7.07 -2.50 -10.06
CA ARG A 37 6.03 -3.32 -10.70
C ARG A 37 4.93 -3.71 -9.72
N PHE A 38 5.27 -3.99 -8.47
CA PHE A 38 4.27 -4.25 -7.43
C PHE A 38 3.39 -3.02 -7.17
N ALA A 39 3.98 -1.83 -7.06
CA ALA A 39 3.24 -0.57 -6.86
C ALA A 39 2.30 -0.26 -8.03
N ASP A 40 2.73 -0.49 -9.28
CA ASP A 40 1.86 -0.38 -10.46
C ASP A 40 0.71 -1.40 -10.46
N GLY A 41 1.00 -2.62 -10.00
CA GLY A 41 -0.02 -3.65 -9.75
C GLY A 41 -1.10 -3.20 -8.78
N LEU A 42 -0.74 -2.54 -7.67
CA LEU A 42 -1.71 -2.00 -6.70
C LEU A 42 -2.63 -0.94 -7.35
N ARG A 43 -2.07 -0.03 -8.14
CA ARG A 43 -2.84 1.02 -8.83
C ARG A 43 -3.86 0.47 -9.81
N THR A 44 -3.60 -0.71 -10.35
CA THR A 44 -4.44 -1.35 -11.37
C THR A 44 -5.30 -2.50 -10.83
N ALA A 45 -5.17 -2.84 -9.53
CA ALA A 45 -5.85 -3.94 -8.90
C ALA A 45 -7.38 -3.75 -8.81
N VAL A 46 -7.84 -2.51 -8.66
CA VAL A 46 -9.27 -2.17 -8.75
C VAL A 46 -9.49 -1.35 -10.02
N ARG A 47 -10.19 -1.95 -10.98
CA ARG A 47 -10.49 -1.34 -12.28
C ARG A 47 -11.81 -0.58 -12.19
N PRO A 48 -11.86 0.76 -12.32
CA PRO A 48 -13.08 1.54 -12.13
C PRO A 48 -14.26 1.08 -12.99
N ASN A 49 -13.99 0.64 -14.23
CA ASN A 49 -15.03 0.23 -15.18
C ASN A 49 -15.46 -1.24 -15.05
N CYS A 50 -14.78 -2.03 -14.23
CA CYS A 50 -15.04 -3.47 -14.07
C CYS A 50 -15.29 -3.88 -12.62
N SER A 51 -15.20 -2.94 -11.68
CA SER A 51 -15.28 -3.19 -10.24
C SER A 51 -16.60 -2.67 -9.69
N PRO A 52 -17.22 -3.38 -8.73
CA PRO A 52 -18.38 -2.87 -8.02
C PRO A 52 -18.12 -1.51 -7.35
N ALA A 53 -19.13 -0.63 -7.31
CA ALA A 53 -19.02 0.71 -6.71
C ALA A 53 -18.57 0.71 -5.23
N HIS A 54 -18.87 -0.35 -4.47
CA HIS A 54 -18.42 -0.47 -3.08
C HIS A 54 -16.89 -0.62 -2.93
N LEU A 55 -16.16 -0.84 -4.03
CA LEU A 55 -14.70 -0.93 -4.04
C LEU A 55 -14.00 0.41 -4.27
N GLU A 56 -14.72 1.53 -4.40
CA GLU A 56 -14.11 2.85 -4.55
C GLU A 56 -13.14 3.19 -3.42
N VAL A 57 -13.54 2.89 -2.17
CA VAL A 57 -12.68 3.10 -1.00
C VAL A 57 -11.43 2.22 -1.08
N ALA A 58 -11.60 0.95 -1.47
CA ALA A 58 -10.48 0.03 -1.64
C ALA A 58 -9.52 0.50 -2.75
N ALA A 59 -10.05 0.99 -3.88
CA ALA A 59 -9.26 1.53 -4.98
C ALA A 59 -8.41 2.71 -4.53
N ARG A 60 -9.00 3.66 -3.79
CA ARG A 60 -8.28 4.80 -3.23
C ARG A 60 -7.20 4.35 -2.25
N THR A 61 -7.53 3.46 -1.32
CA THR A 61 -6.55 2.93 -0.36
C THR A 61 -5.38 2.25 -1.07
N LEU A 62 -5.62 1.48 -2.13
CA LEU A 62 -4.55 0.86 -2.91
C LEU A 62 -3.65 1.89 -3.62
N GLN A 63 -4.21 3.00 -4.09
CA GLN A 63 -3.41 4.10 -4.65
C GLN A 63 -2.54 4.78 -3.58
N GLU A 64 -3.08 5.01 -2.37
CA GLU A 64 -2.35 5.58 -1.23
C GLU A 64 -1.19 4.66 -0.77
N LEU A 65 -1.43 3.34 -0.74
CA LEU A 65 -0.40 2.36 -0.43
C LEU A 65 0.70 2.33 -1.50
N ALA A 66 0.34 2.41 -2.79
CA ALA A 66 1.31 2.49 -3.88
C ALA A 66 2.17 3.76 -3.79
N ALA A 67 1.56 4.91 -3.48
CA ALA A 67 2.28 6.16 -3.24
C ALA A 67 3.25 6.05 -2.06
N SER A 68 2.81 5.44 -0.95
CA SER A 68 3.66 5.22 0.23
C SER A 68 4.90 4.36 -0.07
N LEU A 69 4.78 3.36 -0.94
CA LEU A 69 5.92 2.56 -1.39
C LEU A 69 6.92 3.37 -2.22
N ASP A 70 6.41 4.24 -3.10
CA ASP A 70 7.23 5.11 -3.95
C ASP A 70 7.97 6.18 -3.12
N ASP A 71 7.31 6.75 -2.11
CA ASP A 71 7.93 7.69 -1.18
C ASP A 71 9.05 7.02 -0.39
N ALA A 72 8.78 5.83 0.16
CA ALA A 72 9.77 5.07 0.91
C ALA A 72 10.99 4.71 0.04
N ARG A 73 10.76 4.35 -1.23
CA ARG A 73 11.82 4.10 -2.21
C ARG A 73 12.61 5.38 -2.50
N SER A 74 11.93 6.49 -2.79
CA SER A 74 12.56 7.77 -3.12
C SER A 74 13.42 8.29 -1.97
N TRP A 75 12.91 8.19 -0.74
CA TRP A 75 13.66 8.53 0.47
C TRP A 75 14.95 7.70 0.60
N ARG A 76 14.87 6.39 0.36
CA ARG A 76 16.07 5.52 0.39
C ARG A 76 17.07 5.85 -0.71
N GLN A 77 16.61 6.09 -1.94
CA GLN A 77 17.49 6.47 -3.06
C GLN A 77 18.14 7.84 -2.87
N SER A 78 17.48 8.76 -2.15
CA SER A 78 18.02 10.07 -1.82
C SER A 78 19.07 10.05 -0.71
N ARG A 79 19.18 8.95 0.04
CA ARG A 79 20.21 8.77 1.08
C ARG A 79 21.43 8.13 0.41
N PRO A 80 22.57 8.84 0.31
CA PRO A 80 23.83 8.18 -0.05
C PRO A 80 24.10 7.15 1.04
N GLU A 81 24.52 5.94 0.64
CA GLU A 81 25.13 5.00 1.56
C GLU A 81 26.29 5.72 2.27
N ALA A 82 26.24 5.76 3.61
CA ALA A 82 27.32 6.28 4.45
C ALA A 82 28.34 5.17 4.73
#